data_AF-A0A1Z9F3Z3-F1
#
_entry.id   AF-A0A1Z9F3Z3-F1
#
_cell.length_a   1.000
_cell.length_b   1.000
_cell.length_c   1.000
_cell.angle_alpha   90.00
_cell.angle_beta   90.00
_cell.angle_gamma   90.00
#
_symmetry.space_group_name_H-M   'P 1'
#
loop_
_entity.id
_entity.type
_entity.pdbx_description
1 polymer ?
#
loop_
_entity_poly.entity_id
_entity_poly.type
_entity_poly.pdbx_seq_one_letter_code
_entity_poly.pdbx_strand_id
1 'polypeptide(L)'
;MPDIDIDFADRDVVLGKIKHRVAKLNTGKKHNTGVYTTEIPHNPVDNLSTIEHKTAEDRGYFKLDFLNVSIYKDVKDEQHLLELMKKEPLWDLLTAPEFSNKLFHVGEHSSLLKKLKPTSIQQLAATLAIIRPAKRHLQDKPWKEILQEVWVKPEDGSYYFKKAHAMAYAQAIVVHMNLLCEQIQQ
;
A
#
# COMPACT_ATOMS: atom_id res chain seq x y z
N MET A 1 -4.57 13.13 12.30
CA MET A 1 -5.59 12.10 12.60
C MET A 1 -5.04 10.72 12.21
N PRO A 2 -5.72 9.56 12.40
CA PRO A 2 -5.25 8.32 11.80
C PRO A 2 -5.35 8.41 10.27
N ASP A 3 -4.37 7.79 9.60
CA ASP A 3 -4.27 7.65 8.16
C ASP A 3 -4.72 6.23 7.81
N ILE A 4 -5.86 6.09 7.13
CA ILE A 4 -6.54 4.80 6.92
C ILE A 4 -6.72 4.56 5.42
N ASP A 5 -6.01 3.54 4.94
CA ASP A 5 -6.07 3.02 3.59
C ASP A 5 -6.88 1.71 3.58
N ILE A 6 -7.84 1.58 2.67
CA ILE A 6 -8.60 0.35 2.44
C ILE A 6 -8.51 -0.02 0.96
N ASP A 7 -7.97 -1.20 0.70
CA ASP A 7 -7.80 -1.71 -0.65
C ASP A 7 -9.05 -2.44 -1.15
N PHE A 8 -9.42 -2.18 -2.40
CA PHE A 8 -10.51 -2.85 -3.10
C PHE A 8 -10.04 -3.35 -4.47
N ALA A 9 -10.61 -4.46 -4.93
CA ALA A 9 -10.47 -4.90 -6.33
C ALA A 9 -11.07 -3.85 -7.29
N ASP A 10 -12.23 -3.33 -6.91
CA ASP A 10 -12.92 -2.18 -7.49
C ASP A 10 -13.67 -1.44 -6.38
N ARG A 11 -13.17 -0.26 -6.01
CA ARG A 11 -13.76 0.59 -4.98
C ARG A 11 -15.11 1.18 -5.36
N ASP A 12 -15.43 1.29 -6.64
CA ASP A 12 -16.68 1.94 -7.05
C ASP A 12 -17.88 1.07 -6.63
N VAL A 13 -17.68 -0.24 -6.53
CA VAL A 13 -18.65 -1.20 -5.97
C VAL A 13 -19.04 -0.86 -4.53
N VAL A 14 -18.07 -0.50 -3.66
CA VAL A 14 -18.37 -0.12 -2.27
C VAL A 14 -18.89 1.31 -2.18
N LEU A 15 -18.33 2.23 -2.98
CA LEU A 15 -18.75 3.63 -2.99
C LEU A 15 -20.20 3.79 -3.45
N GLY A 16 -20.68 2.94 -4.35
CA GLY A 16 -22.09 2.88 -4.74
C GLY A 16 -23.05 2.38 -3.64
N LYS A 17 -22.52 1.75 -2.57
CA LYS A 17 -23.31 1.17 -1.47
C LYS A 17 -23.31 2.02 -0.20
N ILE A 18 -22.40 2.98 -0.07
CA ILE A 18 -22.26 3.80 1.13
C ILE A 18 -22.42 5.29 0.83
N LYS A 19 -23.00 6.02 1.78
CA LYS A 19 -22.99 7.47 1.74
C LYS A 19 -21.57 7.97 1.95
N HIS A 20 -21.08 8.79 1.03
CA HIS A 20 -19.75 9.37 1.12
C HIS A 20 -19.67 10.74 0.43
N ARG A 21 -18.58 11.48 0.73
CA ARG A 21 -18.17 12.72 0.05
C ARG A 21 -16.76 12.58 -0.49
N VAL A 22 -16.46 13.23 -1.60
CA VAL A 22 -15.12 13.17 -2.20
C VAL A 22 -14.24 14.23 -1.55
N ALA A 23 -13.04 13.84 -1.11
CA ALA A 23 -12.09 14.80 -0.59
C ALA A 23 -11.56 15.73 -1.69
N LYS A 24 -11.19 16.96 -1.33
CA LYS A 24 -10.70 17.97 -2.26
C LYS A 24 -9.23 18.26 -2.02
N LEU A 25 -8.42 18.22 -3.07
CA LEU A 25 -7.03 18.63 -3.04
C LEU A 25 -6.89 20.16 -3.00
N ASN A 26 -5.74 20.66 -2.57
CA ASN A 26 -5.42 22.09 -2.61
C ASN A 26 -5.48 22.72 -4.01
N THR A 27 -5.40 21.90 -5.06
CA THR A 27 -5.58 22.30 -6.46
C THR A 27 -7.05 22.52 -6.85
N GLY A 28 -7.99 22.27 -5.94
CA GLY A 28 -9.43 22.28 -6.21
C GLY A 28 -9.95 21.00 -6.88
N LYS A 29 -9.06 20.10 -7.32
CA LYS A 29 -9.43 18.81 -7.93
C LYS A 29 -9.92 17.79 -6.90
N LYS A 30 -10.67 16.80 -7.38
CA LYS A 30 -11.03 15.61 -6.61
C LYS A 30 -9.77 14.88 -6.14
N HIS A 31 -9.78 14.44 -4.90
CA HIS A 31 -8.78 13.49 -4.41
C HIS A 31 -9.03 12.15 -5.07
N ASN A 32 -7.97 11.48 -5.51
CA ASN A 32 -8.11 10.22 -6.22
C ASN A 32 -8.75 9.17 -5.32
N THR A 33 -8.21 8.91 -4.12
CA THR A 33 -8.66 7.86 -3.18
C THR A 33 -9.53 8.34 -2.01
N GLY A 34 -9.29 9.55 -1.52
CA GLY A 34 -9.89 10.08 -0.30
C GLY A 34 -11.38 10.37 -0.38
N VAL A 35 -12.10 9.80 0.58
CA VAL A 35 -13.53 10.00 0.80
C VAL A 35 -13.84 10.25 2.28
N TYR A 36 -14.90 11.00 2.55
CA TYR A 36 -15.47 11.12 3.90
C TYR A 36 -16.71 10.25 3.99
N THR A 37 -16.74 9.31 4.94
CA THR A 37 -17.92 8.49 5.26
C THR A 37 -18.76 9.11 6.37
N THR A 38 -18.29 10.21 6.96
CA THR A 38 -19.04 11.11 7.84
C THR A 38 -19.39 12.39 7.09
N GLU A 39 -20.42 13.11 7.56
CA GLU A 39 -20.87 14.32 6.86
C GLU A 39 -19.83 15.45 6.97
N ILE A 40 -19.59 16.14 5.85
CA ILE A 40 -18.72 17.30 5.73
C ILE A 40 -19.37 18.29 4.75
N PRO A 41 -19.16 19.61 4.88
CA PRO A 41 -19.60 20.56 3.86
C PRO A 41 -19.13 20.15 2.46
N HIS A 42 -20.09 20.06 1.54
CA HIS A 42 -19.90 19.56 0.18
C HIS A 42 -20.83 20.26 -0.81
N ASN A 43 -20.47 20.22 -2.09
CA ASN A 43 -21.34 20.63 -3.17
C ASN A 43 -22.38 19.53 -3.43
N PRO A 44 -23.69 19.83 -3.39
CA PRO A 44 -24.74 18.82 -3.55
C PRO A 44 -24.85 18.23 -4.96
N VAL A 45 -24.22 18.85 -5.97
CA VAL A 45 -24.25 18.36 -7.36
C VAL A 45 -23.24 17.24 -7.59
N ASP A 46 -22.02 17.37 -7.07
CA ASP A 46 -20.91 16.45 -7.35
C ASP A 46 -20.35 15.74 -6.10
N ASN A 47 -20.91 16.01 -4.92
CA ASN A 47 -20.49 15.51 -3.61
C ASN A 47 -19.03 15.84 -3.23
N LEU A 48 -18.39 16.80 -3.91
CA LEU A 48 -17.04 17.24 -3.60
C LEU A 48 -17.04 18.12 -2.35
N SER A 49 -16.12 17.86 -1.42
CA SER A 49 -15.98 18.70 -0.23
C SER A 49 -15.68 20.16 -0.59
N THR A 50 -16.37 21.09 0.07
CA THR A 50 -16.07 22.52 -0.08
C THR A 50 -14.81 22.92 0.68
N ILE A 51 -14.32 22.06 1.57
CA ILE A 51 -13.10 22.27 2.37
C ILE A 51 -11.96 21.42 1.77
N GLU A 52 -10.77 22.01 1.67
CA GLU A 52 -9.56 21.31 1.26
C GLU A 52 -9.16 20.27 2.33
N HIS A 53 -8.68 19.08 1.93
CA HIS A 53 -8.54 17.94 2.83
C HIS A 53 -7.61 18.16 4.05
N LYS A 54 -6.52 18.93 3.92
CA LYS A 54 -5.66 19.24 5.08
C LYS A 54 -6.35 20.20 6.03
N THR A 55 -7.01 21.24 5.47
CA THR A 55 -7.83 22.15 6.28
C THR A 55 -8.99 21.43 6.97
N ALA A 56 -9.56 20.43 6.34
CA ALA A 56 -10.61 19.59 6.93
C ALA A 56 -10.06 18.73 8.06
N GLU A 57 -8.88 18.14 7.89
CA GLU A 57 -8.18 17.39 8.95
C GLU A 57 -7.89 18.27 10.17
N ASP A 58 -7.41 19.49 9.97
CA ASP A 58 -7.16 20.46 11.05
C ASP A 58 -8.43 20.82 11.84
N ARG A 59 -9.61 20.65 11.22
CA ARG A 59 -10.93 20.87 11.85
C ARG A 59 -11.52 19.60 12.47
N GLY A 60 -10.80 18.48 12.43
CA GLY A 60 -11.23 17.20 12.99
C GLY A 60 -12.02 16.30 12.03
N TYR A 61 -12.12 16.63 10.74
CA TYR A 61 -12.67 15.71 9.74
C TYR A 61 -11.63 14.71 9.27
N PHE A 62 -11.91 13.40 9.34
CA PHE A 62 -10.98 12.39 8.82
C PHE A 62 -11.53 11.79 7.54
N LYS A 63 -10.66 11.67 6.54
CA LYS A 63 -10.94 10.92 5.32
C LYS A 63 -10.48 9.48 5.48
N LEU A 64 -11.07 8.60 4.69
CA LEU A 64 -10.58 7.26 4.41
C LEU A 64 -10.10 7.25 2.96
N ASP A 65 -8.99 6.58 2.69
CA ASP A 65 -8.50 6.39 1.33
C ASP A 65 -8.94 5.03 0.82
N PHE A 66 -9.87 5.03 -0.13
CA PHE A 66 -10.34 3.81 -0.78
C PHE A 66 -9.53 3.62 -2.06
N LEU A 67 -8.70 2.59 -2.10
CA LEU A 67 -7.74 2.33 -3.17
C LEU A 67 -8.24 1.24 -4.12
N ASN A 68 -7.95 1.40 -5.41
CA ASN A 68 -8.08 0.31 -6.38
C ASN A 68 -6.76 -0.45 -6.43
N VAL A 69 -6.74 -1.66 -5.91
CA VAL A 69 -5.57 -2.55 -5.91
C VAL A 69 -5.93 -3.81 -6.68
N SER A 70 -5.39 -3.93 -7.89
CA SER A 70 -5.79 -4.96 -8.86
C SER A 70 -5.51 -6.39 -8.41
N ILE A 71 -4.62 -6.60 -7.42
CA ILE A 71 -4.30 -7.93 -6.89
C ILE A 71 -5.53 -8.64 -6.33
N TYR A 72 -6.52 -7.88 -5.85
CA TYR A 72 -7.72 -8.45 -5.25
C TYR A 72 -8.78 -8.85 -6.28
N LYS A 73 -8.58 -8.58 -7.59
CA LYS A 73 -9.56 -8.92 -8.64
C LYS A 73 -9.78 -10.42 -8.79
N ASP A 74 -8.73 -11.21 -8.62
CA ASP A 74 -8.80 -12.67 -8.73
C ASP A 74 -8.93 -13.36 -7.36
N VAL A 75 -9.09 -12.58 -6.29
CA VAL A 75 -9.44 -13.07 -4.95
C VAL A 75 -10.95 -13.32 -4.93
N LYS A 76 -11.35 -14.52 -4.48
CA LYS A 76 -12.72 -15.04 -4.68
C LYS A 76 -13.64 -14.64 -3.53
N ASP A 77 -13.14 -14.75 -2.31
CA ASP A 77 -13.84 -14.44 -1.07
C ASP A 77 -12.81 -14.24 0.07
N GLU A 78 -13.30 -13.96 1.27
CA GLU A 78 -12.48 -13.78 2.48
C GLU A 78 -11.68 -15.03 2.82
N GLN A 79 -12.25 -16.22 2.65
CA GLN A 79 -11.58 -17.48 2.98
C GLN A 79 -10.38 -17.71 2.06
N HIS A 80 -10.55 -17.51 0.75
CA HIS A 80 -9.48 -17.54 -0.24
C HIS A 80 -8.39 -16.50 0.09
N LEU A 81 -8.75 -15.28 0.48
CA LEU A 81 -7.78 -14.27 0.91
C LEU A 81 -6.97 -14.73 2.13
N LEU A 82 -7.65 -15.27 3.15
CA LEU A 82 -6.99 -15.76 4.36
C LEU A 82 -6.03 -16.91 4.07
N GLU A 83 -6.37 -17.79 3.13
CA GLU A 83 -5.48 -18.87 2.66
C GLU A 83 -4.23 -18.29 1.99
N LEU A 84 -4.40 -17.36 1.03
CA LEU A 84 -3.28 -16.68 0.36
C LEU A 84 -2.39 -15.91 1.34
N MET A 85 -2.96 -15.32 2.39
CA MET A 85 -2.21 -14.58 3.41
C MET A 85 -1.39 -15.49 4.34
N LYS A 86 -1.89 -16.70 4.64
CA LYS A 86 -1.27 -17.65 5.59
C LYS A 86 -0.28 -18.60 4.92
N LYS A 87 -0.43 -18.81 3.61
CA LYS A 87 0.47 -19.66 2.82
C LYS A 87 1.85 -19.03 2.74
N GLU A 88 2.87 -19.78 3.14
CA GLU A 88 4.26 -19.36 3.01
C GLU A 88 4.59 -19.19 1.51
N PRO A 89 5.02 -18.00 1.06
CA PRO A 89 5.34 -17.77 -0.34
C PRO A 89 6.69 -18.39 -0.70
N LEU A 90 6.86 -18.71 -1.98
CA LEU A 90 8.16 -19.14 -2.51
C LEU A 90 9.10 -17.92 -2.64
N TRP A 91 9.82 -17.60 -1.55
CA TRP A 91 10.69 -16.42 -1.47
C TRP A 91 11.71 -16.29 -2.61
N ASP A 92 12.24 -17.43 -3.09
CA ASP A 92 13.22 -17.44 -4.19
C ASP A 92 12.68 -16.80 -5.48
N LEU A 93 11.36 -16.82 -5.69
CA LEU A 93 10.72 -16.19 -6.84
C LEU A 93 10.85 -14.65 -6.85
N LEU A 94 11.10 -14.02 -5.69
CA LEU A 94 11.41 -12.59 -5.64
C LEU A 94 12.71 -12.26 -6.38
N THR A 95 13.61 -13.23 -6.54
CA THR A 95 14.90 -13.03 -7.21
C THR A 95 14.86 -13.31 -8.72
N ALA A 96 13.75 -13.85 -9.21
CA ALA A 96 13.50 -14.21 -10.60
C ALA A 96 12.76 -13.05 -11.32
N PRO A 97 13.43 -12.26 -12.19
CA PRO A 97 12.83 -11.07 -12.80
C PRO A 97 11.51 -11.35 -13.55
N GLU A 98 11.41 -12.49 -14.23
CA GLU A 98 10.22 -12.94 -14.96
C GLU A 98 8.99 -13.10 -14.05
N PHE A 99 9.21 -13.36 -12.77
CA PHE A 99 8.17 -13.42 -11.75
C PHE A 99 8.04 -12.09 -11.02
N SER A 100 9.14 -11.56 -10.47
CA SER A 100 9.12 -10.36 -9.62
C SER A 100 8.58 -9.14 -10.34
N ASN A 101 8.81 -9.01 -11.66
CA ASN A 101 8.32 -7.88 -12.46
C ASN A 101 6.79 -7.80 -12.54
N LYS A 102 6.07 -8.90 -12.24
CA LYS A 102 4.62 -8.94 -12.18
C LYS A 102 4.08 -8.42 -10.84
N LEU A 103 4.93 -8.31 -9.82
CA LEU A 103 4.50 -8.01 -8.46
C LEU A 103 4.25 -6.52 -8.23
N PHE A 104 3.22 -6.26 -7.45
CA PHE A 104 2.80 -4.93 -7.02
C PHE A 104 3.91 -4.24 -6.21
N HIS A 105 4.15 -2.95 -6.45
CA HIS A 105 5.17 -2.09 -5.83
C HIS A 105 6.65 -2.46 -5.98
N VAL A 106 7.00 -3.71 -6.26
CA VAL A 106 8.40 -4.16 -6.37
C VAL A 106 8.80 -4.59 -7.78
N GLY A 107 7.85 -4.59 -8.74
CA GLY A 107 8.09 -5.05 -10.10
C GLY A 107 9.22 -4.35 -10.86
N GLU A 108 9.45 -3.06 -10.58
CA GLU A 108 10.54 -2.28 -11.21
C GLU A 108 11.86 -2.35 -10.42
N HIS A 109 11.95 -3.22 -9.41
CA HIS A 109 13.05 -3.28 -8.45
C HIS A 109 13.68 -4.66 -8.31
N SER A 110 13.62 -5.48 -9.37
CA SER A 110 14.18 -6.84 -9.41
C SER A 110 15.67 -6.90 -9.06
N SER A 111 16.47 -5.92 -9.45
CA SER A 111 17.89 -5.84 -9.07
C SER A 111 18.10 -5.73 -7.56
N LEU A 112 17.25 -4.96 -6.88
CA LEU A 112 17.28 -4.82 -5.42
C LEU A 112 16.77 -6.08 -4.72
N LEU A 113 15.69 -6.69 -5.23
CA LEU A 113 15.18 -7.96 -4.70
C LEU A 113 16.24 -9.07 -4.80
N LYS A 114 16.95 -9.16 -5.94
CA LYS A 114 18.06 -10.10 -6.14
C LYS A 114 19.23 -9.84 -5.19
N LYS A 115 19.47 -8.58 -4.83
CA LYS A 115 20.54 -8.18 -3.89
C LYS A 115 20.19 -8.51 -2.45
N LEU A 116 19.01 -8.10 -1.98
CA LEU A 116 18.60 -8.23 -0.59
C LEU A 116 18.06 -9.61 -0.24
N LYS A 117 17.44 -10.30 -1.20
CA LYS A 117 16.86 -11.65 -1.07
C LYS A 117 16.00 -11.78 0.20
N PRO A 118 14.94 -10.98 0.36
CA PRO A 118 14.10 -11.04 1.54
C PRO A 118 13.42 -12.41 1.66
N THR A 119 13.41 -12.95 2.88
CA THR A 119 12.88 -14.30 3.23
C THR A 119 11.80 -14.22 4.32
N SER A 120 11.28 -13.03 4.58
CA SER A 120 10.18 -12.80 5.52
C SER A 120 9.44 -11.52 5.17
N ILE A 121 8.20 -11.40 5.67
CA ILE A 121 7.39 -10.18 5.52
C ILE A 121 8.14 -8.95 6.06
N GLN A 122 8.88 -9.10 7.16
CA GLN A 122 9.64 -8.00 7.77
C GLN A 122 10.79 -7.53 6.87
N GLN A 123 11.51 -8.46 6.25
CA GLN A 123 12.57 -8.15 5.29
C GLN A 123 12.00 -7.57 3.99
N LEU A 124 10.86 -8.06 3.51
CA LEU A 124 10.18 -7.51 2.34
C LEU A 124 9.66 -6.08 2.62
N ALA A 125 9.12 -5.82 3.81
CA ALA A 125 8.72 -4.48 4.24
C ALA A 125 9.91 -3.52 4.31
N ALA A 126 11.04 -3.96 4.86
CA ALA A 126 12.28 -3.18 4.85
C ALA A 126 12.78 -2.93 3.41
N THR A 127 12.64 -3.90 2.52
CA THR A 127 12.97 -3.75 1.09
C THR A 127 12.13 -2.66 0.43
N LEU A 128 10.82 -2.64 0.69
CA LEU A 128 9.91 -1.58 0.24
C LEU A 128 10.34 -0.19 0.70
N ALA A 129 10.83 -0.07 1.94
CA ALA A 129 11.38 1.18 2.45
C ALA A 129 12.71 1.56 1.75
N ILE A 130 13.62 0.60 1.54
CA ILE A 130 14.93 0.81 0.90
C ILE A 130 14.81 1.23 -0.57
N ILE A 131 13.74 0.84 -1.27
CA ILE A 131 13.48 1.31 -2.64
C ILE A 131 13.45 2.84 -2.71
N ARG A 132 13.01 3.52 -1.63
CA ARG A 132 12.87 4.97 -1.56
C ARG A 132 14.24 5.66 -1.36
N PRO A 133 14.46 6.86 -1.94
CA PRO A 133 15.75 7.55 -1.88
C PRO A 133 16.34 7.70 -0.47
N ALA A 134 15.51 8.07 0.52
CA ALA A 134 15.95 8.33 1.90
C ALA A 134 16.59 7.12 2.59
N LYS A 135 16.20 5.89 2.22
CA LYS A 135 16.72 4.65 2.83
C LYS A 135 17.55 3.80 1.87
N ARG A 136 17.76 4.26 0.63
CA ARG A 136 18.49 3.52 -0.41
C ARG A 136 19.91 3.15 0.00
N HIS A 137 20.57 3.98 0.80
CA HIS A 137 21.93 3.75 1.31
C HIS A 137 22.07 2.48 2.16
N LEU A 138 20.97 1.93 2.69
CA LEU A 138 20.99 0.70 3.51
C LEU A 138 21.09 -0.59 2.67
N GLN A 139 20.95 -0.51 1.34
CA GLN A 139 20.88 -1.70 0.47
C GLN A 139 22.14 -2.59 0.48
N ASP A 140 23.27 -2.07 0.96
CA ASP A 140 24.57 -2.78 1.04
C ASP A 140 24.88 -3.27 2.46
N LYS A 141 23.98 -3.04 3.42
CA LYS A 141 24.18 -3.38 4.84
C LYS A 141 23.69 -4.80 5.14
N PRO A 142 24.23 -5.46 6.17
CA PRO A 142 23.68 -6.72 6.64
C PRO A 142 22.26 -6.53 7.19
N TRP A 143 21.41 -7.55 7.09
CA TRP A 143 20.02 -7.49 7.52
C TRP A 143 19.82 -7.01 8.96
N LYS A 144 20.74 -7.37 9.87
CA LYS A 144 20.71 -6.89 11.25
C LYS A 144 20.75 -5.37 11.34
N GLU A 145 21.65 -4.72 10.59
CA GLU A 145 21.77 -3.27 10.55
C GLU A 145 20.60 -2.64 9.79
N ILE A 146 20.17 -3.24 8.66
CA ILE A 146 18.98 -2.79 7.92
C ILE A 146 17.77 -2.69 8.85
N LEU A 147 17.46 -3.75 9.60
CA LEU A 147 16.26 -3.80 10.43
C LEU A 147 16.30 -2.85 11.64
N GLN A 148 17.51 -2.45 12.08
CA GLN A 148 17.71 -1.44 13.11
C GLN A 148 17.49 -0.03 12.54
N GLU A 149 18.04 0.27 11.37
CA GLU A 149 18.13 1.64 10.82
C GLU A 149 16.97 2.04 9.89
N VAL A 150 16.34 1.08 9.21
CA VAL A 150 15.36 1.39 8.15
C VAL A 150 14.12 2.12 8.67
N TRP A 151 13.79 1.95 9.96
CA TRP A 151 12.63 2.58 10.60
C TRP A 151 12.97 3.83 11.41
N VAL A 152 14.25 4.20 11.52
CA VAL A 152 14.67 5.44 12.20
C VAL A 152 14.14 6.63 11.41
N LYS A 153 13.40 7.52 12.09
CA LYS A 153 12.81 8.71 11.47
C LYS A 153 13.89 9.78 11.24
N PRO A 154 13.85 10.51 10.13
CA PRO A 154 14.70 11.68 9.93
C PRO A 154 14.45 12.74 11.02
N GLU A 155 15.52 13.35 11.52
CA GLU A 155 15.44 14.41 12.55
C GLU A 155 14.94 15.74 11.98
N ASP A 156 15.15 15.96 10.67
CA ASP A 156 14.76 17.17 9.94
C ASP A 156 13.26 17.24 9.61
N GLY A 157 12.48 16.25 10.03
CA GLY A 157 11.05 16.16 9.74
C GLY A 157 10.73 15.84 8.28
N SER A 158 11.73 15.47 7.48
CA SER A 158 11.51 15.05 6.09
C SER A 158 10.64 13.79 6.01
N TYR A 159 10.04 13.59 4.84
CA TYR A 159 9.16 12.45 4.59
C TYR A 159 9.89 11.12 4.85
N TYR A 160 9.22 10.21 5.58
CA TYR A 160 9.66 8.83 5.75
C TYR A 160 8.53 7.87 5.44
N PHE A 161 8.90 6.69 4.93
CA PHE A 161 7.94 5.64 4.64
C PHE A 161 7.53 4.94 5.94
N LYS A 162 6.24 4.97 6.27
CA LYS A 162 5.72 4.45 7.53
C LYS A 162 5.87 2.92 7.60
N LYS A 163 6.36 2.40 8.73
CA LYS A 163 6.51 0.95 8.94
C LYS A 163 5.21 0.17 8.75
N ALA A 164 4.09 0.68 9.28
CA ALA A 164 2.78 0.03 9.13
C ALA A 164 2.39 -0.12 7.65
N HIS A 165 2.61 0.92 6.85
CA HIS A 165 2.39 0.92 5.40
C HIS A 165 3.24 -0.14 4.69
N ALA A 166 4.52 -0.21 5.04
CA ALA A 166 5.45 -1.18 4.47
C ALA A 166 5.06 -2.62 4.80
N MET A 167 4.60 -2.87 6.03
CA MET A 167 4.13 -4.20 6.46
C MET A 167 2.85 -4.61 5.73
N ALA A 168 1.88 -3.70 5.58
CA ALA A 168 0.66 -3.97 4.83
C ALA A 168 0.96 -4.30 3.36
N TYR A 169 1.84 -3.53 2.71
CA TYR A 169 2.27 -3.80 1.34
C TYR A 169 3.06 -5.09 1.20
N ALA A 170 3.92 -5.42 2.16
CA ALA A 170 4.61 -6.72 2.15
C ALA A 170 3.60 -7.88 2.21
N GLN A 171 2.57 -7.79 3.06
CA GLN A 171 1.50 -8.77 3.13
C GLN A 171 0.72 -8.87 1.81
N ALA A 172 0.37 -7.73 1.21
CA ALA A 172 -0.30 -7.68 -0.10
C ALA A 172 0.54 -8.31 -1.21
N ILE A 173 1.87 -8.12 -1.19
CA ILE A 173 2.78 -8.79 -2.12
C ILE A 173 2.79 -10.30 -1.89
N VAL A 174 2.81 -10.78 -0.63
CA VAL A 174 2.71 -12.22 -0.33
C VAL A 174 1.43 -12.83 -0.91
N VAL A 175 0.29 -12.17 -0.72
CA VAL A 175 -0.99 -12.57 -1.33
C VAL A 175 -0.86 -12.65 -2.84
N HIS A 176 -0.29 -11.62 -3.48
CA HIS A 176 -0.10 -11.58 -4.93
C HIS A 176 0.87 -12.67 -5.43
N MET A 177 1.95 -12.96 -4.71
CA MET A 177 2.87 -14.05 -5.04
C MET A 177 2.15 -15.39 -5.07
N ASN A 178 1.40 -15.69 -3.99
CA ASN A 178 0.67 -16.95 -3.86
C ASN A 178 -0.42 -17.09 -4.92
N LEU A 179 -1.13 -16.00 -5.22
CA LEU A 179 -2.15 -15.94 -6.25
C LEU A 179 -1.57 -16.22 -7.65
N LEU A 180 -0.42 -15.61 -8.00
CA LEU A 180 0.26 -15.89 -9.26
C LEU A 180 0.70 -17.35 -9.36
N CYS A 181 1.20 -17.94 -8.27
CA CYS A 181 1.56 -19.36 -8.24
C CYS A 181 0.34 -20.26 -8.50
N GLU A 182 -0.82 -19.93 -7.94
CA GLU A 182 -2.06 -20.69 -8.18
C GLU A 182 -2.55 -20.57 -9.62
N GLN A 183 -2.43 -19.39 -10.23
CA GLN A 183 -2.79 -19.17 -11.63
C GLN A 183 -1.88 -19.93 -12.61
N ILE A 184 -0.62 -20.18 -12.26
CA ILE A 184 0.32 -20.94 -13.11
C ILE A 184 0.09 -22.45 -13.01
N GLN A 185 -0.49 -22.93 -11.90
CA GLN A 185 -0.76 -24.36 -11.67
C GLN A 185 -2.06 -24.85 -12.32
N GLN A 186 -2.89 -23.93 -12.82
CA GLN A 186 -4.14 -24.20 -13.54
C GLN A 186 -3.87 -24.40 -15.04
#